data_AF-J0UXJ2-F1
#
_entry.id   AF-J0UXJ2-F1
#
_cell.length_a   1.000
_cell.length_b   1.000
_cell.length_c   1.000
_cell.angle_alpha   90.00
_cell.angle_beta   90.00
_cell.angle_gamma   90.00
#
_symmetry.space_group_name_H-M   'P 1'
#
loop_
_entity.id
_entity.type
_entity.pdbx_description
1 polymer ?
#
loop_
_entity_poly.entity_id
_entity_poly.type
_entity_poly.pdbx_seq_one_letter_code
_entity_poly.pdbx_strand_id
1 'polypeptide(L)' 'MENKEENLVKKTCRELGITQKKLAEITKIDRGNLSRWNLNKRKIPEYIEQYLIILTKLNTYEKILN' A
#
# COMPACT_ATOMS: atom_id res chain seq x y z
N MET A 1 -12.78 -3.24 -20.45
CA MET A 1 -11.48 -3.15 -19.76
C MET A 1 -11.53 -4.09 -18.58
N GLU A 2 -10.65 -5.08 -18.55
CA GLU A 2 -10.58 -6.09 -17.50
C GLU A 2 -10.39 -5.39 -16.14
N ASN A 3 -11.37 -5.51 -15.24
CA ASN A 3 -11.27 -5.06 -13.85
C ASN A 3 -10.27 -6.00 -13.14
N LYS A 4 -8.97 -5.83 -13.43
CA LYS A 4 -7.92 -6.48 -12.66
C LYS A 4 -8.04 -5.94 -11.24
N GLU A 5 -8.47 -6.81 -10.34
CA GLU A 5 -8.49 -6.60 -8.90
C GLU A 5 -7.27 -5.76 -8.51
N GLU A 6 -7.52 -4.60 -7.93
CA GLU A 6 -6.45 -3.66 -7.60
C GLU A 6 -5.54 -4.29 -6.53
N ASN A 7 -4.23 -4.35 -6.80
CA ASN A 7 -3.31 -4.89 -5.81
C ASN A 7 -3.21 -3.98 -4.57
N LEU A 8 -2.80 -4.60 -3.46
CA LEU A 8 -2.74 -3.95 -2.16
C LEU A 8 -1.90 -2.67 -2.13
N VAL A 9 -0.77 -2.61 -2.84
CA VAL A 9 0.09 -1.41 -2.87
C VAL A 9 -0.63 -0.22 -3.50
N LYS A 10 -1.34 -0.44 -4.61
CA LYS A 10 -2.14 0.63 -5.26
C LYS A 10 -3.27 1.10 -4.35
N LYS A 11 -4.00 0.14 -3.78
CA LYS A 11 -5.07 0.44 -2.82
C LYS A 11 -4.55 1.29 -1.68
N THR A 12 -3.48 0.89 -1.01
CA THR A 12 -2.88 1.65 0.11
C THR A 12 -2.45 3.05 -0.31
N CYS A 13 -1.81 3.22 -1.48
CA CYS A 13 -1.46 4.55 -1.98
C CYS A 13 -2.68 5.44 -2.19
N ARG A 14 -3.76 4.90 -2.76
CA ARG A 14 -5.02 5.63 -2.99
C ARG A 14 -5.68 6.04 -1.67
N GLU A 15 -5.84 5.11 -0.73
CA GLU A 15 -6.53 5.39 0.55
C GLU A 15 -5.78 6.44 1.39
N LEU A 16 -4.45 6.43 1.34
CA LEU A 16 -3.59 7.41 2.00
C LEU A 16 -3.46 8.73 1.22
N GLY A 17 -3.85 8.77 -0.07
CA GLY A 17 -3.65 9.94 -0.93
C GLY A 17 -2.18 10.25 -1.21
N ILE A 18 -1.32 9.22 -1.27
CA ILE A 18 0.14 9.38 -1.45
C ILE A 18 0.68 8.62 -2.65
N THR A 19 1.92 8.92 -3.03
CA THR A 19 2.66 8.18 -4.07
C THR A 19 3.39 6.97 -3.51
N GLN A 20 3.76 6.01 -4.36
CA GLN A 20 4.65 4.89 -3.96
C GLN A 20 6.00 5.37 -3.42
N LYS A 21 6.51 6.51 -3.93
CA LYS A 21 7.73 7.14 -3.40
C LYS A 21 7.52 7.55 -1.94
N LYS A 22 6.41 8.22 -1.65
CA LYS A 22 6.09 8.64 -0.29
C LYS A 22 5.79 7.46 0.62
N LEU A 23 5.13 6.42 0.11
CA LEU A 23 4.91 5.17 0.83
C LEU A 23 6.25 4.52 1.24
N ALA A 24 7.24 4.46 0.35
CA ALA A 24 8.59 3.97 0.69
C ALA A 24 9.25 4.82 1.78
N GLU A 25 9.12 6.15 1.70
CA GLU A 25 9.74 7.07 2.67
C GLU A 25 9.18 6.89 4.09
N ILE A 26 7.86 6.71 4.24
CA ILE A 26 7.19 6.55 5.54
C ILE A 26 7.35 5.14 6.11
N THR A 27 7.27 4.11 5.27
CA THR A 27 7.34 2.70 5.71
C THR A 27 8.77 2.17 5.83
N LYS A 28 9.75 2.90 5.28
CA LYS A 28 11.14 2.45 5.09
C LYS A 28 11.28 1.18 4.25
N ILE A 29 10.23 0.80 3.52
CA ILE A 29 10.29 -0.29 2.55
C ILE A 29 11.02 0.19 1.30
N ASP A 30 11.92 -0.65 0.79
CA ASP A 30 12.61 -0.39 -0.47
C ASP A 30 11.62 -0.15 -1.63
N ARG A 31 11.88 0.90 -2.43
CA ARG A 31 11.02 1.29 -3.56
C ARG A 31 10.94 0.20 -4.62
N GLY A 32 12.02 -0.55 -4.84
CA GLY A 32 12.06 -1.68 -5.77
C GLY A 32 11.11 -2.81 -5.34
N ASN A 33 11.03 -3.09 -4.04
CA ASN A 33 10.05 -4.04 -3.50
C ASN A 33 8.61 -3.58 -3.72
N LEU A 34 8.27 -2.33 -3.38
CA LEU A 34 6.94 -1.77 -3.66
C LEU A 34 6.59 -1.84 -5.14
N SER A 35 7.53 -1.53 -6.02
CA SER A 35 7.32 -1.60 -7.47
C SER A 35 7.05 -3.03 -7.95
N ARG A 36 7.81 -4.02 -7.46
CA ARG A 36 7.61 -5.44 -7.82
C ARG A 36 6.25 -5.95 -7.36
N TRP A 37 5.83 -5.59 -6.15
CA TRP A 37 4.51 -5.94 -5.62
C TRP A 37 3.38 -5.25 -6.37
N ASN A 38 3.55 -3.96 -6.70
CA ASN A 38 2.60 -3.20 -7.51
C ASN A 38 2.44 -3.74 -8.94
N LEU A 39 3.44 -4.43 -9.47
CA LEU A 39 3.38 -5.07 -10.78
C LEU A 39 3.01 -6.56 -10.69
N ASN A 40 2.66 -7.06 -9.50
CA ASN A 40 2.44 -8.48 -9.22
C ASN A 40 3.61 -9.39 -9.68
N LYS A 41 4.83 -8.85 -9.78
CA LYS A 41 6.05 -9.59 -10.15
C LYS A 41 6.60 -10.43 -9.01
N ARG A 42 6.15 -10.17 -7.78
CA ARG A 42 6.53 -10.91 -6.57
C ARG A 42 5.36 -10.87 -5.59
N LYS A 43 5.11 -11.99 -4.89
CA LYS A 43 4.16 -12.03 -3.78
C LYS A 43 4.63 -11.11 -2.65
N ILE A 44 3.69 -10.40 -2.03
CA ILE A 44 3.94 -9.60 -0.84
C ILE A 44 4.16 -10.57 0.34
N PRO A 45 5.22 -10.42 1.14
CA PRO A 45 5.33 -11.17 2.40
C PRO A 45 4.14 -10.87 3.31
N GLU A 46 3.60 -11.89 3.97
CA GLU A 46 2.37 -11.78 4.75
C GLU A 46 2.43 -10.68 5.83
N TYR A 47 3.55 -10.53 6.52
CA TYR A 47 3.73 -9.47 7.51
C TYR A 47 3.69 -8.06 6.91
N ILE A 48 4.14 -7.88 5.66
CA ILE A 48 4.04 -6.60 4.95
C ILE A 48 2.59 -6.34 4.54
N GLU A 49 1.90 -7.38 4.08
CA GLU A 49 0.48 -7.28 3.73
C GLU A 49 -0.35 -6.83 4.95
N GLN A 50 -0.16 -7.46 6.10
CA GLN A 50 -0.82 -7.05 7.34
C GLN A 50 -0.44 -5.62 7.74
N TYR A 51 0.84 -5.25 7.63
CA TYR A 51 1.30 -3.90 7.93
C TYR A 51 0.61 -2.84 7.05
N LEU A 52 0.51 -3.04 5.73
CA LEU A 52 -0.16 -2.11 4.82
C LEU A 52 -1.68 -2.03 5.08
N ILE A 53 -2.31 -3.14 5.46
CA ILE A 53 -3.73 -3.17 5.86
C ILE A 53 -3.95 -2.34 7.13
N ILE A 54 -3.12 -2.52 8.16
CA ILE A 54 -3.19 -1.76 9.42
C ILE A 54 -2.99 -0.27 9.14
N LEU A 55 -1.97 0.09 8.36
CA LEU A 55 -1.69 1.48 7.98
C LEU A 55 -2.91 2.14 7.31
N THR A 56 -3.59 1.40 6.44
CA THR A 56 -4.79 1.89 5.75
C THR A 56 -5.94 2.13 6.74
N LYS A 57 -6.18 1.18 7.65
CA LYS A 57 -7.23 1.30 8.70
C LYS A 57 -6.97 2.47 9.64
N LEU A 58 -5.71 2.68 10.05
CA LEU A 58 -5.34 3.82 10.90
C LEU A 58 -5.70 5.14 10.24
N ASN A 59 -5.34 5.34 8.98
CA ASN A 59 -5.73 6.53 8.21
C ASN A 59 -7.26 6.67 8.07
N THR A 60 -8.01 5.58 7.96
CA THR A 60 -9.48 5.63 7.99
C THR A 60 -9.99 6.13 9.34
N TYR A 61 -9.46 5.62 10.45
CA TYR A 61 -9.86 6.05 11.79
C TYR A 61 -9.49 7.51 12.06
N GLU A 62 -8.31 7.96 11.64
CA GLU A 62 -7.89 9.36 11.75
C GLU A 62 -8.84 10.30 11.00
N LYS A 63 -9.34 9.91 9.81
CA LYS A 63 -10.33 10.68 9.04
C LYS A 63 -11.72 10.72 9.66
N ILE A 64 -12.05 9.78 10.55
CA ILE A 64 -13.35 9.75 11.25
C ILE A 64 -13.30 10.61 12.52
N LEU A 65 -12.14 10.64 13.18
CA LEU A 65 -11.96 11.37 14.44
C LEU A 65 -11.70 12.87 14.26
N ASN A 66 -11.19 13.29 13.10
CA ASN A 66 -10.93 14.69 12.75
C ASN A 66 -11.91 15.18 11.69
#